data_AF-A0A533WFY7-F1
#
_entry.id   AF-A0A533WFY7-F1
#
_cell.length_a   1.000
_cell.length_b   1.000
_cell.length_c   1.000
_cell.angle_alpha   90.00
_cell.angle_beta   90.00
_cell.angle_gamma   90.00
#
_symmetry.space_group_name_H-M   'P 1'
#
loop_
_entity.id
_entity.type
_entity.pdbx_description
1 polymer ?
#
loop_
_entity_poly.entity_id
_entity_poly.type
_entity_poly.pdbx_seq_one_letter_code
_entity_poly.pdbx_strand_id
1 'polypeptide(L)'
;MTNFIPKKVLGKFMHVTNEPLKRQSGKSLVFFMGAGFCPFCAAERWAIVNALNNFGSWTGLVETASADHDEKYLNIPTFSFARANYESNYVEFVARETADRNFEPLQELGEKDFEILDTFNPDQVIPFLLIDGQFMQVGSGYSPQILEGMEHAKVRTELSNPTSLVAKAVKIEIDDITALVCKSIGGKAGVCNSENIKSLVEKI
;
A
#
# COMPACT_ATOMS: atom_id res chain seq x y z
N MET A 1 4.27 -29.52 -2.50
CA MET A 1 4.22 -28.05 -2.66
C MET A 1 4.75 -27.76 -4.04
N THR A 2 3.90 -27.25 -4.93
CA THR A 2 4.31 -26.83 -6.27
C THR A 2 5.35 -25.72 -6.14
N ASN A 3 6.51 -25.87 -6.79
CA ASN A 3 7.54 -24.84 -6.86
C ASN A 3 6.97 -23.63 -7.63
N PHE A 4 6.27 -22.75 -6.95
CA PHE A 4 5.87 -21.48 -7.52
C PHE A 4 7.12 -20.60 -7.62
N ILE A 5 7.34 -20.01 -8.80
CA ILE A 5 8.47 -19.10 -9.05
C ILE A 5 7.93 -17.68 -9.00
N PRO A 6 8.37 -16.85 -8.04
CA PRO A 6 8.00 -15.44 -7.99
C PRO A 6 8.27 -14.73 -9.31
N LYS A 7 7.29 -13.96 -9.81
CA LYS A 7 7.43 -13.16 -11.04
C LYS A 7 6.97 -11.73 -10.81
N LYS A 8 7.65 -10.78 -11.45
CA LYS A 8 7.21 -9.38 -11.48
C LYS A 8 5.92 -9.27 -12.29
N VAL A 9 4.94 -8.48 -11.83
CA VAL A 9 3.66 -8.27 -12.52
C VAL A 9 3.42 -6.81 -12.91
N LEU A 10 3.20 -5.94 -11.92
CA LEU A 10 2.90 -4.51 -12.09
C LEU A 10 3.80 -3.71 -11.17
N GLY A 11 4.21 -2.49 -11.55
CA GLY A 11 5.03 -1.63 -10.69
C GLY A 11 6.27 -2.34 -10.13
N LYS A 12 6.36 -2.44 -8.79
CA LYS A 12 7.35 -3.29 -8.09
C LYS A 12 6.73 -4.56 -7.49
N PHE A 13 5.46 -4.84 -7.75
CA PHE A 13 4.78 -6.03 -7.27
C PHE A 13 5.30 -7.32 -7.91
N MET A 14 5.48 -8.31 -7.05
CA MET A 14 5.77 -9.69 -7.38
C MET A 14 4.53 -10.53 -7.11
N HIS A 15 4.12 -11.36 -8.07
CA HIS A 15 3.22 -12.48 -7.83
C HIS A 15 4.05 -13.59 -7.17
N VAL A 16 3.66 -14.01 -5.97
CA VAL A 16 4.39 -14.92 -5.08
C VAL A 16 3.65 -16.22 -4.75
N THR A 17 2.31 -16.26 -4.90
CA THR A 17 1.52 -17.49 -4.80
C THR A 17 0.30 -17.46 -5.72
N ASN A 18 -0.10 -18.62 -6.26
CA ASN A 18 -1.36 -18.75 -6.99
C ASN A 18 -2.59 -18.88 -6.09
N GLU A 19 -2.39 -19.16 -4.80
CA GLU A 19 -3.46 -19.39 -3.85
C GLU A 19 -3.65 -18.17 -2.95
N PRO A 20 -4.89 -17.69 -2.78
CA PRO A 20 -5.15 -16.56 -1.90
C PRO A 20 -4.97 -16.96 -0.43
N LEU A 21 -4.52 -16.02 0.40
CA LEU A 21 -4.43 -16.18 1.84
C LEU A 21 -5.83 -16.14 2.44
N LYS A 22 -6.40 -17.32 2.70
CA LYS A 22 -7.75 -17.46 3.25
C LYS A 22 -7.88 -16.80 4.62
N ARG A 23 -8.83 -15.86 4.74
CA ARG A 23 -9.23 -15.20 5.99
C ARG A 23 -10.66 -15.59 6.36
N GLN A 24 -10.98 -15.51 7.65
CA GLN A 24 -12.34 -15.80 8.15
C GLN A 24 -13.39 -14.85 7.58
N SER A 25 -13.01 -13.63 7.21
CA SER A 25 -13.90 -12.61 6.65
C SER A 25 -14.40 -12.94 5.23
N GLY A 26 -13.69 -13.80 4.49
CA GLY A 26 -13.93 -14.05 3.07
C GLY A 26 -13.62 -12.86 2.14
N LYS A 27 -13.08 -11.76 2.69
CA LYS A 27 -12.63 -10.58 1.95
C LYS A 27 -11.17 -10.76 1.53
N SER A 28 -10.77 -10.08 0.46
CA SER A 28 -9.36 -10.05 0.06
C SER A 28 -8.56 -9.26 1.09
N LEU A 29 -7.45 -9.82 1.55
CA LEU A 29 -6.57 -9.12 2.50
C LEU A 29 -5.72 -8.07 1.77
N VAL A 30 -5.63 -6.86 2.31
CA VAL A 30 -4.55 -5.92 1.99
C VAL A 30 -3.81 -5.63 3.29
N PHE A 31 -2.60 -6.17 3.39
CA PHE A 31 -1.74 -6.02 4.57
C PHE A 31 -0.61 -5.05 4.28
N PHE A 32 -0.44 -4.05 5.14
CA PHE A 32 0.65 -3.09 5.09
C PHE A 32 1.46 -3.13 6.39
N MET A 33 2.79 -3.17 6.27
CA MET A 33 3.71 -2.92 7.38
C MET A 33 4.62 -1.75 7.04
N GLY A 34 4.74 -0.82 7.97
CA GLY A 34 5.60 0.35 7.85
C GLY A 34 5.96 0.94 9.21
N ALA A 35 6.55 2.13 9.15
CA ALA A 35 6.85 2.94 10.32
C ALA A 35 6.65 4.43 9.99
N GLY A 36 6.36 5.23 11.00
CA GLY A 36 6.16 6.66 10.90
C GLY A 36 7.41 7.39 10.42
N PHE A 37 8.61 6.99 10.86
CA PHE A 37 9.87 7.63 10.48
C PHE A 37 10.20 7.45 8.98
N CYS A 38 9.79 6.33 8.39
CA CYS A 38 10.22 5.86 7.07
C CYS A 38 9.63 6.70 5.91
N PRO A 39 10.46 7.40 5.10
CA PRO A 39 9.96 8.26 4.01
C PRO A 39 9.41 7.48 2.82
N PHE A 40 9.92 6.27 2.55
CA PHE A 40 9.35 5.38 1.54
C PHE A 40 7.95 4.91 1.96
N CYS A 41 7.76 4.61 3.24
CA CYS A 41 6.45 4.30 3.81
C CYS A 41 5.51 5.50 3.68
N ALA A 42 6.01 6.71 3.96
CA ALA A 42 5.25 7.96 3.80
C ALA A 42 4.74 8.16 2.36
N ALA A 43 5.58 7.91 1.35
CA ALA A 43 5.16 7.93 -0.04
C ALA A 43 4.10 6.84 -0.34
N GLU A 44 4.36 5.60 0.05
CA GLU A 44 3.48 4.47 -0.29
C GLU A 44 2.05 4.63 0.24
N ARG A 45 1.87 5.20 1.45
CA ARG A 45 0.55 5.41 2.04
C ARG A 45 -0.37 6.29 1.19
N TRP A 46 0.15 7.24 0.41
CA TRP A 46 -0.67 8.02 -0.53
C TRP A 46 -1.30 7.13 -1.59
N ALA A 47 -0.55 6.19 -2.16
CA ALA A 47 -1.08 5.28 -3.17
C ALA A 47 -2.10 4.33 -2.57
N ILE A 48 -1.81 3.75 -1.40
CA ILE A 48 -2.73 2.86 -0.68
C ILE A 48 -4.06 3.55 -0.36
N VAL A 49 -4.03 4.74 0.25
CA VAL A 49 -5.25 5.49 0.60
C VAL A 49 -6.11 5.74 -0.63
N ASN A 50 -5.49 6.24 -1.72
CA ASN A 50 -6.21 6.59 -2.93
C ASN A 50 -6.70 5.37 -3.72
N ALA A 51 -5.94 4.27 -3.76
CA ALA A 51 -6.39 3.04 -4.39
C ALA A 51 -7.58 2.43 -3.65
N LEU A 52 -7.51 2.36 -2.31
CA LEU A 52 -8.55 1.75 -1.49
C LEU A 52 -9.83 2.59 -1.38
N ASN A 53 -9.79 3.89 -1.68
CA ASN A 53 -11.00 4.71 -1.87
C ASN A 53 -11.93 4.16 -2.97
N ASN A 54 -11.43 3.35 -3.90
CA ASN A 54 -12.28 2.72 -4.92
C ASN A 54 -13.10 1.52 -4.40
N PHE A 55 -12.78 0.99 -3.23
CA PHE A 55 -13.36 -0.24 -2.69
C PHE A 55 -14.07 -0.06 -1.35
N GLY A 56 -13.96 1.12 -0.74
CA GLY A 56 -14.42 1.35 0.62
C GLY A 56 -14.17 2.78 1.09
N SER A 57 -14.28 3.00 2.39
CA SER A 57 -14.13 4.31 3.01
C SER A 57 -13.18 4.25 4.21
N TRP A 58 -12.49 5.35 4.43
CA TRP A 58 -11.61 5.55 5.57
C TRP A 58 -12.26 6.43 6.63
N THR A 59 -12.01 6.10 7.89
CA THR A 59 -12.19 7.00 9.02
C THR A 59 -10.93 6.98 9.89
N GLY A 60 -10.69 8.03 10.67
CA GLY A 60 -9.54 8.07 11.59
C GLY A 60 -8.16 8.22 10.94
N LEU A 61 -8.08 8.49 9.63
CA LEU A 61 -6.82 8.90 8.98
C LEU A 61 -6.34 10.23 9.57
N VAL A 62 -5.05 10.28 9.91
CA VAL A 62 -4.40 11.46 10.48
C VAL A 62 -3.30 11.92 9.54
N GLU A 63 -3.35 13.17 9.10
CA GLU A 63 -2.24 13.79 8.37
C GLU A 63 -1.01 13.92 9.30
N THR A 64 0.16 13.49 8.82
CA THR A 64 1.45 13.51 9.51
C THR A 64 2.59 13.63 8.50
N ALA A 65 3.84 13.50 8.92
CA ALA A 65 4.99 13.41 8.03
C ALA A 65 5.96 12.30 8.48
N SER A 66 6.88 11.91 7.60
CA SER A 66 8.02 11.06 7.97
C SER A 66 8.97 11.76 8.96
N ALA A 67 10.03 11.06 9.38
CA ALA A 67 11.04 11.65 10.25
C ALA A 67 11.61 12.94 9.65
N ASP A 68 11.97 13.86 10.53
CA ASP A 68 12.66 15.11 10.22
C ASP A 68 14.18 15.02 10.40
N HIS A 69 14.69 13.86 10.82
CA HIS A 69 16.12 13.55 10.92
C HIS A 69 16.40 12.07 10.61
N ASP A 70 17.68 11.71 10.49
CA ASP A 70 18.21 10.33 10.34
C ASP A 70 17.63 9.49 9.18
N GLU A 71 17.02 10.16 8.22
CA GLU A 71 16.47 9.58 7.00
C GLU A 71 16.96 10.32 5.76
N LYS A 72 16.96 9.64 4.60
CA LYS A 72 17.46 10.26 3.36
C LYS A 72 16.57 11.41 2.88
N TYR A 73 15.26 11.26 3.04
CA TYR A 73 14.26 12.25 2.67
C TYR A 73 13.50 12.61 3.94
N LEU A 74 13.40 13.91 4.22
CA LEU A 74 12.90 14.39 5.51
C LEU A 74 11.51 15.01 5.36
N ASN A 75 10.68 14.89 6.39
CA ASN A 75 9.35 15.51 6.46
C ASN A 75 8.46 15.23 5.24
N ILE A 76 8.48 14.00 4.71
CA ILE A 76 7.60 13.64 3.60
C ILE A 76 6.15 13.62 4.12
N PRO A 77 5.25 14.48 3.59
CA PRO A 77 3.87 14.56 4.06
C PRO A 77 3.13 13.25 3.75
N THR A 78 2.36 12.73 4.70
CA THR A 78 1.67 11.43 4.58
C THR A 78 0.51 11.28 5.57
N PHE A 79 -0.06 10.08 5.68
CA PHE A 79 -1.06 9.72 6.65
C PHE A 79 -0.49 8.72 7.67
N SER A 80 -1.05 8.66 8.87
CA SER A 80 -0.81 7.56 9.81
C SER A 80 -1.98 6.56 9.73
N PHE A 81 -1.67 5.27 9.63
CA PHE A 81 -2.67 4.21 9.74
C PHE A 81 -2.93 3.72 11.16
N ALA A 82 -2.16 4.19 12.16
CA ALA A 82 -2.22 3.66 13.54
C ALA A 82 -3.61 3.74 14.19
N ARG A 83 -4.43 4.71 13.76
CA ARG A 83 -5.82 4.88 14.21
C ARG A 83 -6.83 4.85 13.05
N ALA A 84 -6.39 4.47 11.85
CA ALA A 84 -7.26 4.42 10.70
C ALA A 84 -8.16 3.18 10.78
N ASN A 85 -9.44 3.37 10.44
CA ASN A 85 -10.38 2.29 10.21
C ASN A 85 -10.79 2.32 8.74
N TYR A 86 -10.87 1.14 8.13
CA TYR A 86 -11.23 0.98 6.73
C TYR A 86 -12.41 0.04 6.59
N GLU A 87 -13.49 0.51 5.99
CA GLU A 87 -14.72 -0.25 5.78
C GLU A 87 -14.91 -0.58 4.30
N SER A 88 -15.08 -1.85 4.00
CA SER A 88 -15.29 -2.34 2.63
C SER A 88 -16.08 -3.65 2.63
N ASN A 89 -16.84 -3.88 1.56
CA ASN A 89 -17.46 -5.18 1.26
C ASN A 89 -16.50 -6.15 0.57
N TYR A 90 -15.34 -5.68 0.11
CA TYR A 90 -14.43 -6.44 -0.75
C TYR A 90 -13.09 -6.75 -0.08
N VAL A 91 -12.57 -5.78 0.69
CA VAL A 91 -11.21 -5.79 1.24
C VAL A 91 -11.25 -5.78 2.76
N GLU A 92 -10.42 -6.62 3.38
CA GLU A 92 -9.98 -6.51 4.77
C GLU A 92 -8.62 -5.79 4.75
N PHE A 93 -8.57 -4.55 5.23
CA PHE A 93 -7.30 -3.82 5.33
C PHE A 93 -6.73 -3.97 6.73
N VAL A 94 -5.46 -4.37 6.82
CA VAL A 94 -4.70 -4.46 8.06
C VAL A 94 -3.41 -3.68 7.89
N ALA A 95 -3.17 -2.71 8.77
CA ALA A 95 -1.92 -1.96 8.81
C ALA A 95 -1.21 -2.14 10.15
N ARG A 96 0.13 -2.18 10.08
CA ARG A 96 1.04 -2.16 11.22
C ARG A 96 2.04 -1.03 11.07
N GLU A 97 1.89 -0.03 11.95
CA GLU A 97 2.81 1.09 12.13
C GLU A 97 3.73 0.78 13.31
N THR A 98 4.89 0.17 13.01
CA THR A 98 5.78 -0.42 14.02
C THR A 98 6.46 0.60 14.93
N ALA A 99 6.77 1.78 14.38
CA ALA A 99 7.30 2.92 15.12
C ALA A 99 6.65 4.23 14.65
N ASP A 100 6.75 5.28 15.46
CA ASP A 100 6.30 6.62 15.12
C ASP A 100 7.36 7.39 14.30
N ARG A 101 7.14 8.68 14.08
CA ARG A 101 8.07 9.53 13.32
C ARG A 101 9.37 9.85 14.06
N ASN A 102 9.39 9.66 15.37
CA ASN A 102 10.53 9.91 16.26
C ASN A 102 11.29 8.62 16.56
N PHE A 103 11.06 7.56 15.79
CA PHE A 103 11.66 6.24 15.96
C PHE A 103 11.23 5.51 17.24
N GLU A 104 10.18 5.97 17.92
CA GLU A 104 9.65 5.31 19.11
C GLU A 104 8.69 4.18 18.73
N PRO A 105 8.72 3.00 19.38
CA PRO A 105 7.78 1.92 19.11
C PRO A 105 6.32 2.37 19.23
N LEU A 106 5.46 1.93 18.30
CA LEU A 106 4.07 2.39 18.22
C LEU A 106 3.03 1.26 18.24
N GLN A 107 3.19 0.23 17.42
CA GLN A 107 2.31 -0.96 17.42
C GLN A 107 3.14 -2.24 17.49
N GLU A 108 2.76 -3.13 18.38
CA GLU A 108 3.33 -4.47 18.47
C GLU A 108 2.73 -5.38 17.39
N LEU A 109 3.56 -6.25 16.82
CA LEU A 109 3.14 -7.28 15.88
C LEU A 109 2.61 -8.49 16.65
N GLY A 110 1.45 -9.00 16.25
CA GLY A 110 0.85 -10.20 16.81
C GLY A 110 1.16 -11.46 16.00
N GLU A 111 0.74 -12.63 16.49
CA GLU A 111 0.95 -13.94 15.85
C GLU A 111 0.51 -13.96 14.38
N LYS A 112 -0.67 -13.40 14.07
CA LYS A 112 -1.19 -13.33 12.69
C LYS A 112 -0.37 -12.43 11.76
N ASP A 113 0.33 -11.45 12.31
CA ASP A 113 1.23 -10.60 11.54
C ASP A 113 2.53 -11.38 11.23
N PHE A 114 3.06 -12.11 12.20
CA PHE A 114 4.23 -12.98 11.99
C PHE A 114 3.97 -14.14 11.03
N GLU A 115 2.77 -14.74 11.02
CA GLU A 115 2.39 -15.73 10.00
C GLU A 115 2.57 -15.20 8.56
N ILE A 116 2.25 -13.91 8.36
CA ILE A 116 2.45 -13.22 7.08
C ILE A 116 3.94 -12.94 6.86
N LEU A 117 4.62 -12.35 7.84
CA LEU A 117 6.00 -11.91 7.69
C LEU A 117 6.96 -13.09 7.49
N ASP A 118 6.85 -14.16 8.27
CA ASP A 118 7.70 -15.35 8.15
C ASP A 118 7.60 -15.99 6.76
N THR A 119 6.44 -15.86 6.11
CA THR A 119 6.20 -16.40 4.76
C THR A 119 6.69 -15.47 3.66
N PHE A 120 6.38 -14.17 3.77
CA PHE A 120 6.49 -13.24 2.64
C PHE A 120 7.56 -12.15 2.81
N ASN A 121 7.96 -11.83 4.04
CA ASN A 121 8.92 -10.77 4.35
C ASN A 121 9.69 -11.07 5.65
N PRO A 122 10.48 -12.16 5.69
CA PRO A 122 11.15 -12.61 6.92
C PRO A 122 12.20 -11.61 7.42
N ASP A 123 12.75 -10.80 6.51
CA ASP A 123 13.69 -9.71 6.82
C ASP A 123 12.97 -8.44 7.33
N GLN A 124 11.64 -8.45 7.38
CA GLN A 124 10.78 -7.36 7.86
C GLN A 124 11.07 -6.00 7.21
N VAL A 125 11.39 -6.01 5.91
CA VAL A 125 11.73 -4.79 5.17
C VAL A 125 10.48 -3.91 5.03
N ILE A 126 10.63 -2.60 5.21
CA ILE A 126 9.54 -1.62 5.10
C ILE A 126 9.77 -0.59 3.98
N PRO A 127 8.71 -0.03 3.37
CA PRO A 127 7.32 -0.48 3.48
C PRO A 127 7.14 -1.87 2.84
N PHE A 128 6.23 -2.65 3.40
CA PHE A 128 5.80 -3.93 2.85
C PHE A 128 4.29 -3.91 2.63
N LEU A 129 3.87 -4.32 1.44
CA LEU A 129 2.48 -4.41 1.05
C LEU A 129 2.21 -5.80 0.48
N LEU A 130 1.18 -6.47 1.00
CA LEU A 130 0.72 -7.78 0.54
C LEU A 130 -0.76 -7.70 0.18
N ILE A 131 -1.11 -8.17 -1.02
CA ILE A 131 -2.47 -8.23 -1.53
C ILE A 131 -2.83 -9.70 -1.71
N ASP A 132 -3.79 -10.12 -0.91
CA ASP A 132 -4.45 -11.43 -0.89
C ASP A 132 -3.50 -12.62 -0.71
N GLY A 133 -2.29 -12.40 -0.19
CA GLY A 133 -1.24 -13.43 -0.14
C GLY A 133 -0.59 -13.73 -1.48
N GLN A 134 -1.12 -13.21 -2.59
CA GLN A 134 -0.69 -13.53 -3.94
C GLN A 134 0.30 -12.54 -4.49
N PHE A 135 0.18 -11.26 -4.14
CA PHE A 135 1.00 -10.19 -4.67
C PHE A 135 1.67 -9.43 -3.54
N MET A 136 2.98 -9.23 -3.63
CA MET A 136 3.70 -8.46 -2.63
C MET A 136 4.60 -7.40 -3.25
N GLN A 137 4.82 -6.33 -2.51
CA GLN A 137 5.76 -5.26 -2.81
C GLN A 137 6.59 -4.95 -1.56
N VAL A 138 7.89 -4.75 -1.77
CA VAL A 138 8.82 -4.21 -0.78
C VAL A 138 9.40 -2.91 -1.33
N GLY A 139 9.43 -1.87 -0.49
CA GLY A 139 9.71 -0.51 -0.92
C GLY A 139 8.48 0.17 -1.52
N SER A 140 8.55 1.49 -1.73
CA SER A 140 7.44 2.23 -2.32
C SER A 140 7.43 2.14 -3.85
N GLY A 141 6.25 2.26 -4.45
CA GLY A 141 6.06 2.29 -5.90
C GLY A 141 6.82 3.40 -6.63
N TYR A 142 7.01 4.53 -5.95
CA TYR A 142 7.66 5.73 -6.47
C TYR A 142 8.57 6.39 -5.42
N SER A 143 9.46 7.28 -5.87
CA SER A 143 10.44 7.95 -4.99
C SER A 143 9.79 8.99 -4.09
N PRO A 144 10.08 9.01 -2.77
CA PRO A 144 9.60 10.05 -1.85
C PRO A 144 10.06 11.46 -2.22
N GLN A 145 11.17 11.57 -2.93
CA GLN A 145 11.75 12.84 -3.37
C GLN A 145 10.75 13.76 -4.08
N ILE A 146 9.79 13.20 -4.82
CA ILE A 146 8.81 14.01 -5.56
C ILE A 146 7.81 14.73 -4.63
N LEU A 147 7.79 14.39 -3.35
CA LEU A 147 6.94 14.99 -2.32
C LEU A 147 7.76 15.87 -1.34
N GLU A 148 9.08 15.91 -1.49
CA GLU A 148 9.96 16.64 -0.58
C GLU A 148 9.69 18.15 -0.64
N GLY A 149 9.62 18.79 0.53
CA GLY A 149 9.31 20.22 0.65
C GLY A 149 7.84 20.58 0.39
N MET A 150 6.95 19.59 0.22
CA MET A 150 5.51 19.82 0.07
C MET A 150 4.77 19.67 1.41
N GLU A 151 3.69 20.44 1.55
CA GLU A 151 2.64 20.19 2.55
C GLU A 151 1.50 19.35 1.94
N HIS A 152 0.65 18.72 2.75
CA HIS A 152 -0.46 17.87 2.28
C HIS A 152 -1.36 18.55 1.25
N ALA A 153 -1.66 19.83 1.45
CA ALA A 153 -2.48 20.60 0.52
C ALA A 153 -1.84 20.68 -0.87
N LYS A 154 -0.52 20.87 -0.93
CA LYS A 154 0.23 20.91 -2.18
C LYS A 154 0.26 19.54 -2.85
N VAL A 155 0.46 18.46 -2.09
CA VAL A 155 0.38 17.09 -2.64
C VAL A 155 -1.00 16.83 -3.26
N ARG A 156 -2.09 17.20 -2.56
CA ARG A 156 -3.46 17.09 -3.08
C ARG A 156 -3.69 17.90 -4.35
N THR A 157 -3.17 19.12 -4.42
CA THR A 157 -3.22 19.94 -5.64
C THR A 157 -2.46 19.29 -6.78
N GLU A 158 -1.25 18.81 -6.54
CA GLU A 158 -0.44 18.16 -7.58
C GLU A 158 -1.09 16.85 -8.07
N LEU A 159 -1.64 16.02 -7.17
CA LEU A 159 -2.39 14.80 -7.52
C LEU A 159 -3.62 15.08 -8.40
N SER A 160 -4.27 16.23 -8.20
CA SER A 160 -5.42 16.65 -9.00
C SER A 160 -5.05 17.20 -10.38
N ASN A 161 -3.77 17.50 -10.60
CA ASN A 161 -3.25 17.95 -11.89
C ASN A 161 -2.66 16.76 -12.68
N PRO A 162 -3.34 16.22 -13.70
CA PRO A 162 -2.89 15.02 -14.41
C PRO A 162 -1.55 15.20 -15.15
N THR A 163 -1.08 16.43 -15.32
CA THR A 163 0.19 16.71 -15.99
C THR A 163 1.38 16.74 -15.02
N SER A 164 1.14 16.86 -13.70
CA SER A 164 2.19 16.95 -12.70
C SER A 164 3.00 15.64 -12.60
N LEU A 165 4.24 15.77 -12.15
CA LEU A 165 5.08 14.59 -11.88
C LEU A 165 4.50 13.73 -10.76
N VAL A 166 3.94 14.37 -9.72
CA VAL A 166 3.30 13.68 -8.59
C VAL A 166 2.09 12.87 -9.07
N ALA A 167 1.15 13.48 -9.80
CA ALA A 167 -0.03 12.77 -10.29
C ALA A 167 0.36 11.58 -11.17
N LYS A 168 1.31 11.74 -12.09
CA LYS A 168 1.75 10.64 -12.96
C LYS A 168 2.34 9.47 -12.16
N ALA A 169 3.28 9.75 -11.26
CA ALA A 169 3.97 8.72 -10.49
C ALA A 169 3.02 8.01 -9.51
N VAL A 170 2.24 8.78 -8.74
CA VAL A 170 1.33 8.22 -7.74
C VAL A 170 0.17 7.49 -8.41
N LYS A 171 -0.35 7.99 -9.54
CA LYS A 171 -1.44 7.34 -10.27
C LYS A 171 -1.04 5.95 -10.80
N ILE A 172 0.19 5.78 -11.28
CA ILE A 172 0.67 4.46 -11.71
C ILE A 172 0.57 3.47 -10.55
N GLU A 173 1.06 3.84 -9.37
CA GLU A 173 1.00 2.97 -8.19
C GLU A 173 -0.45 2.73 -7.70
N ILE A 174 -1.29 3.76 -7.75
CA ILE A 174 -2.73 3.64 -7.44
C ILE A 174 -3.40 2.61 -8.36
N ASP A 175 -3.14 2.71 -9.67
CA ASP A 175 -3.74 1.84 -10.67
C ASP A 175 -3.22 0.40 -10.53
N ASP A 176 -1.93 0.22 -10.21
CA ASP A 176 -1.32 -1.09 -9.98
C ASP A 176 -1.95 -1.78 -8.75
N ILE A 177 -2.04 -1.10 -7.60
CA ILE A 177 -2.72 -1.60 -6.41
C ILE A 177 -4.20 -1.91 -6.72
N THR A 178 -4.89 -1.01 -7.43
CA THR A 178 -6.31 -1.19 -7.80
C THR A 178 -6.51 -2.41 -8.68
N ALA A 179 -5.63 -2.64 -9.67
CA ALA A 179 -5.69 -3.80 -10.55
C ALA A 179 -5.45 -5.11 -9.80
N LEU A 180 -4.47 -5.15 -8.89
CA LEU A 180 -4.17 -6.33 -8.07
C LEU A 180 -5.34 -6.67 -7.14
N VAL A 181 -5.93 -5.67 -6.46
CA VAL A 181 -7.15 -5.87 -5.66
C VAL A 181 -8.31 -6.36 -6.55
N CYS A 182 -8.51 -5.77 -7.73
CA CYS A 182 -9.52 -6.21 -8.69
C CYS A 182 -9.34 -7.67 -9.11
N LYS A 183 -8.11 -8.12 -9.34
CA LYS A 183 -7.79 -9.52 -9.61
C LYS A 183 -8.20 -10.41 -8.44
N SER A 184 -7.78 -10.07 -7.22
CA SER A 184 -8.05 -10.85 -6.01
C SER A 184 -9.53 -10.96 -5.66
N ILE A 185 -10.31 -9.90 -5.89
CA ILE A 185 -11.77 -9.93 -5.61
C ILE A 185 -12.59 -10.50 -6.77
N GLY A 186 -11.96 -10.90 -7.88
CA GLY A 186 -12.64 -11.40 -9.07
C GLY A 186 -13.47 -10.35 -9.81
N GLY A 187 -13.00 -9.10 -9.84
CA GLY A 187 -13.63 -8.02 -10.61
C GLY A 187 -14.96 -7.50 -10.06
N LYS A 188 -15.30 -7.81 -8.81
CA LYS A 188 -16.63 -7.51 -8.21
C LYS A 188 -16.91 -6.02 -8.01
N ALA A 189 -15.90 -5.17 -7.88
CA ALA A 189 -16.08 -3.74 -7.65
C ALA A 189 -16.22 -2.96 -8.99
N GLY A 190 -16.97 -1.87 -8.98
CA GLY A 190 -17.26 -1.08 -10.19
C GLY A 190 -16.00 -0.56 -10.90
N VAL A 191 -14.97 -0.14 -10.14
CA VAL A 191 -13.69 0.36 -10.68
C VAL A 191 -12.98 -0.67 -11.58
N CYS A 192 -13.18 -1.96 -11.31
CA CYS A 192 -12.58 -3.06 -12.05
C CYS A 192 -13.09 -3.15 -13.49
N ASN A 193 -14.17 -2.44 -13.81
CA ASN A 193 -14.73 -2.40 -15.16
C ASN A 193 -14.14 -1.31 -16.05
N SER A 194 -13.36 -0.38 -15.50
CA SER A 194 -12.69 0.66 -16.28
C SER A 194 -11.63 0.05 -17.20
N GLU A 195 -11.51 0.61 -18.41
CA GLU A 195 -10.65 0.05 -19.46
C GLU A 195 -9.17 -0.01 -19.03
N ASN A 196 -8.69 1.04 -18.37
CA ASN A 196 -7.32 1.10 -17.87
C ASN A 196 -7.03 -0.02 -16.85
N ILE A 197 -7.95 -0.26 -15.90
CA ILE A 197 -7.77 -1.29 -14.88
C ILE A 197 -7.87 -2.69 -15.48
N LYS A 198 -8.80 -2.92 -16.42
CA LYS A 198 -8.88 -4.20 -17.16
C LYS A 198 -7.57 -4.51 -17.89
N SER A 199 -7.01 -3.54 -18.60
CA SER A 199 -5.74 -3.71 -19.32
C SER A 199 -4.58 -4.07 -18.38
N LEU A 200 -4.58 -3.56 -17.15
CA LEU A 200 -3.60 -3.95 -16.13
C LEU A 200 -3.85 -5.36 -15.60
N VAL A 201 -5.12 -5.71 -15.31
CA VAL A 201 -5.51 -7.04 -14.82
C VAL A 201 -5.13 -8.15 -15.81
N GLU A 202 -5.20 -7.90 -17.11
CA GLU A 202 -4.79 -8.83 -18.17
C GLU A 202 -3.28 -9.14 -18.17
N LYS A 203 -2.46 -8.29 -17.56
CA LYS A 203 -1.00 -8.47 -17.47
C LYS A 203 -0.54 -9.29 -16.26
N ILE A 204 -1.45 -9.62 -15.33
CA ILE A 204 -1.17 -10.33 -14.06
C ILE A 204 -1.33 -11.85 -14.23
#